data_AF-A0A250KU18-F1
#
_entry.id   AF-A0A250KU18-F1
#
_cell.length_a   1.000
_cell.length_b   1.000
_cell.length_c   1.000
_cell.angle_alpha   90.00
_cell.angle_beta   90.00
_cell.angle_gamma   90.00
#
_symmetry.space_group_name_H-M   'P 1'
#
loop_
_entity.id
_entity.type
_entity.pdbx_description
1 polymer ?
#
loop_
_entity_poly.entity_id
_entity_poly.type
_entity_poly.pdbx_seq_one_letter_code
_entity_poly.pdbx_strand_id
1 'polypeptide(L)'
;MRRHVVTQSVGRFNVTGLRPAVESLRTALAHVQREQPAVYAALGTAGMLCCRLVRGSATAVSNHSWGTAIDFTLNGVLDRRGDGQVQVGLTLIASIMNQYGWYWGAAFRTEDAMHFEASRSLIAQWATQLR
;
A
#
# COMPACT_ATOMS: atom_id res chain seq x y z
N MET A 1 -16.60 0.54 12.67
CA MET A 1 -15.26 0.81 12.11
C MET A 1 -14.12 0.55 13.12
N ARG A 2 -14.14 1.13 14.33
CA ARG A 2 -13.06 0.98 15.34
C ARG A 2 -12.69 -0.48 15.69
N ARG A 3 -13.65 -1.41 15.65
CA ARG A 3 -13.42 -2.85 15.94
C ARG A 3 -12.47 -3.55 14.95
N HIS A 4 -12.44 -3.08 13.70
CA HIS A 4 -11.70 -3.76 12.62
C HIS A 4 -10.47 -2.99 12.13
N VAL A 5 -10.25 -1.77 12.63
CA VAL A 5 -9.01 -1.03 12.38
C VAL A 5 -7.99 -1.45 13.43
N VAL A 6 -6.80 -1.85 12.97
CA VAL A 6 -5.72 -2.33 13.84
C VAL A 6 -4.42 -1.64 13.51
N THR A 7 -3.56 -1.50 14.51
CA THR A 7 -2.14 -1.17 14.33
C THR A 7 -1.32 -2.41 14.61
N GLN A 8 -0.66 -2.97 13.60
CA GLN A 8 0.12 -4.21 13.73
C GLN A 8 1.37 -4.15 12.85
N SER A 9 2.36 -4.98 13.19
CA SER A 9 3.54 -5.17 12.36
C SER A 9 3.20 -5.93 11.09
N VAL A 10 3.76 -5.47 9.97
CA VAL A 10 3.76 -6.18 8.68
C VAL A 10 5.16 -6.69 8.33
N GLY A 11 6.02 -6.85 9.34
CA GLY A 11 7.44 -7.15 9.21
C GLY A 11 8.29 -5.98 9.70
N ARG A 12 8.80 -5.17 8.76
CA ARG A 12 9.76 -4.08 9.07
C ARG A 12 9.21 -2.90 9.86
N PHE A 13 7.90 -2.66 9.77
CA PHE A 13 7.26 -1.51 10.39
C PHE A 13 5.82 -1.84 10.76
N ASN A 14 5.24 -1.00 11.60
CA ASN A 14 3.83 -1.06 11.96
C ASN A 14 3.01 -0.22 10.97
N VAL A 15 1.81 -0.69 10.66
CA VAL A 15 0.82 0.07 9.89
C VAL A 15 -0.50 0.08 10.63
N THR A 16 -1.31 1.11 10.37
CA THR A 16 -2.69 1.18 10.85
C THR A 16 -3.63 1.05 9.66
N GLY A 17 -4.56 0.11 9.69
CA GLY A 17 -5.51 -0.12 8.59
C GLY A 17 -6.59 -1.14 8.95
N LEU A 18 -7.41 -1.53 7.98
CA LEU A 18 -8.36 -2.63 8.19
C LEU A 18 -7.60 -3.93 8.44
N ARG A 19 -7.99 -4.70 9.46
CA ARG A 19 -7.36 -5.97 9.82
C ARG A 19 -7.04 -6.86 8.61
N PRO A 20 -7.99 -7.21 7.73
CA PRO A 20 -7.67 -8.09 6.59
C PRO A 20 -6.71 -7.44 5.58
N ALA A 21 -6.70 -6.12 5.46
CA ALA A 21 -5.73 -5.40 4.62
C ALA A 21 -4.32 -5.46 5.22
N VAL A 22 -4.19 -5.28 6.53
CA VAL A 22 -2.91 -5.41 7.25
C VAL A 22 -2.36 -6.85 7.14
N GLU A 23 -3.24 -7.85 7.28
CA GLU A 23 -2.87 -9.26 7.15
C GLU A 23 -2.45 -9.65 5.72
N SER A 24 -3.17 -9.15 4.71
CA SER A 24 -2.80 -9.31 3.30
C SER A 24 -1.47 -8.65 2.99
N LEU A 25 -1.27 -7.40 3.44
CA LEU A 25 -0.03 -6.66 3.23
C LEU A 25 1.16 -7.38 3.86
N ARG A 26 1.04 -7.88 5.08
CA ARG A 26 2.07 -8.69 5.74
C ARG A 26 2.45 -9.92 4.92
N THR A 27 1.47 -10.55 4.27
CA THR A 27 1.71 -11.74 3.43
C THR A 27 2.44 -11.38 2.15
N ALA A 28 2.03 -10.29 1.49
CA ALA A 28 2.72 -9.76 0.31
C ALA A 28 4.17 -9.35 0.62
N LEU A 29 4.38 -8.64 1.73
CA LEU A 29 5.70 -8.21 2.16
C LEU A 29 6.61 -9.37 2.58
N ALA A 30 6.05 -10.44 3.15
CA ALA A 30 6.82 -11.66 3.39
C ALA A 30 7.29 -12.33 2.08
N HIS A 31 6.53 -12.21 0.98
CA HIS A 31 6.97 -12.66 -0.34
C HIS A 31 8.04 -11.73 -0.91
N VAL A 32 7.86 -10.41 -0.81
CA VAL A 32 8.89 -9.42 -1.17
C VAL A 32 10.20 -9.68 -0.42
N GLN A 33 10.15 -10.01 0.87
CA GLN A 33 11.35 -10.35 1.65
C GLN A 33 12.13 -11.53 1.09
N ARG A 34 11.45 -12.54 0.55
CA ARG A 34 12.11 -13.73 -0.02
C ARG A 34 12.74 -13.45 -1.38
N GLU A 35 11.99 -12.78 -2.27
CA GLU A 35 12.41 -12.59 -3.68
C GLU A 35 13.28 -11.35 -3.88
N GLN A 36 13.06 -10.30 -3.08
CA GLN A 36 13.71 -9.00 -3.19
C GLN A 36 14.26 -8.54 -1.83
N PRO A 37 15.16 -9.31 -1.18
CA PRO A 37 15.61 -9.03 0.18
C PRO A 37 16.30 -7.67 0.33
N ALA A 38 17.02 -7.21 -0.69
CA ALA A 38 17.66 -5.89 -0.68
C ALA A 38 16.63 -4.74 -0.71
N VAL A 39 15.60 -4.85 -1.55
CA VAL A 39 14.51 -3.86 -1.57
C VAL A 39 13.72 -3.90 -0.27
N TYR A 40 13.41 -5.10 0.22
CA TYR A 40 12.75 -5.27 1.51
C TYR A 40 13.57 -4.58 2.62
N ALA A 41 14.88 -4.76 2.67
CA ALA A 41 15.74 -4.12 3.67
C ALA A 41 15.70 -2.58 3.63
N ALA A 42 15.52 -2.00 2.44
CA ALA A 42 15.37 -0.55 2.26
C ALA A 42 13.94 -0.03 2.54
N LEU A 43 12.95 -0.93 2.62
CA LEU A 43 11.54 -0.55 2.65
C LEU A 43 11.16 0.13 3.98
N GLY A 44 10.47 1.26 3.84
CA GLY A 44 9.74 1.96 4.89
C GLY A 44 8.35 2.35 4.41
N THR A 45 7.64 3.19 5.16
CA THR A 45 6.31 3.66 4.77
C THR A 45 6.10 5.14 5.13
N ALA A 46 5.34 5.84 4.28
CA ALA A 46 4.78 7.16 4.58
C ALA A 46 3.33 7.09 5.10
N GLY A 47 2.83 5.88 5.37
CA GLY A 47 1.55 5.63 6.03
C GLY A 47 0.56 4.80 5.21
N MET A 48 -0.38 4.19 5.93
CA MET A 48 -1.47 3.38 5.37
C MET A 48 -2.82 4.09 5.58
N LEU A 49 -3.38 4.09 6.80
CA LEU A 49 -4.60 4.85 7.12
C LEU A 49 -4.32 6.36 7.18
N CYS A 50 -5.01 7.13 6.35
CA CYS A 50 -5.02 8.59 6.38
C CYS A 50 -6.35 9.10 5.80
N CYS A 51 -7.22 9.62 6.66
CA CYS A 51 -8.54 10.13 6.27
C CYS A 51 -8.41 11.45 5.51
N ARG A 52 -8.52 11.39 4.18
CA ARG A 52 -8.42 12.53 3.27
C ARG A 52 -9.17 12.32 1.96
N LEU A 53 -9.41 13.41 1.24
CA LEU A 53 -9.78 13.33 -0.18
C LEU A 53 -8.53 13.03 -1.04
N VAL A 54 -8.76 12.50 -2.24
CA VAL A 54 -7.71 12.38 -3.26
C VAL A 54 -7.12 13.76 -3.54
N ARG A 55 -5.79 13.84 -3.71
CA ARG A 55 -5.09 15.11 -3.96
C ARG A 55 -5.72 15.84 -5.15
N GLY A 56 -6.16 17.07 -4.93
CA GLY A 56 -6.81 17.90 -5.95
C GLY A 56 -8.29 17.59 -6.19
N SER A 57 -8.90 16.68 -5.42
CA SER A 57 -10.34 16.41 -5.47
C SER A 57 -11.09 17.10 -4.32
N ALA A 58 -12.29 17.60 -4.62
CA ALA A 58 -13.22 18.14 -3.62
C ALA A 58 -14.28 17.10 -3.17
N THR A 59 -14.35 15.93 -3.81
CA THR A 59 -15.43 14.96 -3.60
C THR A 59 -14.96 13.50 -3.51
N ALA A 60 -13.84 13.15 -4.12
CA ALA A 60 -13.36 11.77 -4.15
C ALA A 60 -12.58 11.43 -2.86
N VAL A 61 -13.07 10.45 -2.11
CA VAL A 61 -12.40 9.94 -0.91
C VAL A 61 -11.21 9.07 -1.30
N SER A 62 -10.05 9.31 -0.70
CA SER A 62 -8.84 8.49 -0.94
C SER A 62 -8.98 7.08 -0.37
N ASN A 63 -8.39 6.08 -1.04
CA ASN A 63 -8.28 4.72 -0.52
C ASN A 63 -7.49 4.62 0.79
N HIS A 64 -6.62 5.59 1.10
CA HIS A 64 -6.01 5.68 2.42
C HIS A 64 -7.03 5.93 3.54
N SER A 65 -8.16 6.58 3.26
CA SER A 65 -9.19 6.86 4.28
C SER A 65 -9.82 5.58 4.83
N TRP A 66 -9.73 4.50 4.07
CA TRP A 66 -10.25 3.19 4.44
C TRP A 66 -9.16 2.28 5.02
N GLY A 67 -7.90 2.72 5.08
CA GLY A 67 -6.79 1.87 5.50
C GLY A 67 -6.60 0.67 4.56
N THR A 68 -6.77 0.89 3.26
CA THR A 68 -6.65 -0.10 2.18
C THR A 68 -5.66 0.32 1.09
N ALA A 69 -4.87 1.37 1.36
CA ALA A 69 -3.76 1.83 0.53
C ALA A 69 -2.55 2.11 1.42
N ILE A 70 -1.35 2.07 0.85
CA ILE A 70 -0.10 2.33 1.53
C ILE A 70 0.87 3.05 0.60
N ASP A 71 1.58 4.03 1.15
CA ASP A 71 2.73 4.66 0.50
C ASP A 71 4.02 4.07 1.06
N PHE A 72 4.90 3.56 0.19
CA PHE A 72 6.21 3.07 0.57
C PHE A 72 7.30 4.11 0.40
N THR A 73 8.32 4.03 1.25
CA THR A 73 9.59 4.74 1.07
C THR A 73 10.71 3.73 0.82
N LEU A 74 11.77 4.16 0.15
CA LEU A 74 13.03 3.42 0.09
C LEU A 74 14.13 4.23 0.76
N ASN A 75 14.79 3.63 1.74
CA ASN A 75 15.79 4.29 2.60
C ASN A 75 15.26 5.60 3.22
N GLY A 76 13.97 5.62 3.59
CA GLY A 76 13.30 6.79 4.15
C GLY A 76 12.94 7.88 3.14
N VAL A 77 13.25 7.69 1.86
CA VAL A 77 12.93 8.64 0.78
C VAL A 77 11.63 8.22 0.10
N LEU A 78 10.65 9.13 0.10
CA LEU A 78 9.40 8.97 -0.65
C LEU A 78 9.64 9.30 -2.12
N ASP A 79 9.05 8.52 -3.01
CA ASP A 79 9.03 8.82 -4.45
C ASP A 79 8.35 10.18 -4.73
N ARG A 80 8.57 10.78 -5.90
CA ARG A 80 7.98 12.07 -6.26
C ARG A 80 6.87 11.86 -7.29
N ARG A 81 5.64 11.96 -6.80
CA ARG A 81 4.42 11.84 -7.62
C ARG A 81 4.43 12.76 -8.85
N GLY A 82 4.25 12.17 -10.02
CA GLY A 82 3.93 12.84 -11.28
C GLY A 82 5.13 13.50 -11.96
N ASP A 83 6.35 13.06 -11.62
CA ASP A 83 7.57 13.52 -12.30
C ASP A 83 8.00 12.60 -13.45
N GLY A 84 7.28 11.50 -13.66
CA GLY A 84 7.55 10.54 -14.74
C GLY A 84 8.73 9.63 -14.44
N GLN A 85 9.18 9.57 -13.20
CA GLN A 85 10.22 8.68 -12.71
C GLN A 85 9.66 7.78 -11.62
N VAL A 86 10.35 6.67 -11.37
CA VAL A 86 10.03 5.77 -10.27
C VAL A 86 11.32 5.29 -9.63
N GLN A 87 11.32 5.10 -8.31
CA GLN A 87 12.41 4.41 -7.64
C GLN A 87 12.45 2.93 -8.08
N VAL A 88 13.59 2.48 -8.62
CA VAL A 88 13.77 1.13 -9.17
C VAL A 88 13.32 0.02 -8.22
N GLY A 89 13.56 0.16 -6.91
CA GLY A 89 13.12 -0.84 -5.93
C GLY A 89 11.60 -1.06 -5.94
N LEU A 90 10.80 -0.03 -6.16
CA LEU A 90 9.34 -0.14 -6.25
C LEU A 90 8.92 -0.92 -7.49
N THR A 91 9.64 -0.78 -8.62
CA THR A 91 9.42 -1.57 -9.83
C THR A 91 9.67 -3.06 -9.59
N LEU A 92 10.70 -3.41 -8.81
CA LEU A 92 11.08 -4.81 -8.52
C LEU A 92 10.04 -5.55 -7.68
N ILE A 93 9.26 -4.85 -6.85
CA ILE A 93 8.23 -5.46 -5.99
C ILE A 93 6.83 -5.37 -6.59
N ALA A 94 6.62 -4.55 -7.62
CA ALA A 94 5.29 -4.26 -8.16
C ALA A 94 4.56 -5.53 -8.61
N SER A 95 5.22 -6.41 -9.36
CA SER A 95 4.63 -7.66 -9.85
C SER A 95 4.25 -8.61 -8.69
N ILE A 96 5.06 -8.67 -7.63
CA ILE A 96 4.77 -9.45 -6.43
C ILE A 96 3.54 -8.87 -5.73
N MET A 97 3.51 -7.57 -5.49
CA MET A 97 2.37 -6.89 -4.86
C MET A 97 1.08 -7.11 -5.66
N ASN A 98 1.15 -7.02 -7.00
CA ASN A 98 0.01 -7.28 -7.89
C ASN A 98 -0.52 -8.71 -7.78
N GLN A 99 0.33 -9.73 -7.59
CA GLN A 99 -0.12 -11.11 -7.37
C GLN A 99 -0.99 -11.26 -6.11
N TYR A 100 -0.78 -10.40 -5.10
CA TYR A 100 -1.63 -10.34 -3.90
C TYR A 100 -2.80 -9.36 -4.02
N GLY A 101 -3.04 -8.81 -5.22
CA GLY A 101 -4.13 -7.89 -5.49
C GLY A 101 -3.90 -6.45 -5.01
N TRP A 102 -2.64 -6.06 -4.75
CA TRP A 102 -2.27 -4.68 -4.49
C TRP A 102 -1.79 -4.01 -5.78
N TYR A 103 -2.57 -3.09 -6.31
CA TYR A 103 -2.30 -2.38 -7.56
C TYR A 103 -1.35 -1.21 -7.33
N TRP A 104 -0.46 -0.97 -8.29
CA TRP A 104 0.61 0.01 -8.19
C TRP A 104 0.21 1.35 -8.83
N GLY A 105 0.38 2.44 -8.08
CA GLY A 105 0.03 3.80 -8.49
C GLY A 105 0.86 4.37 -9.64
N ALA A 106 2.01 3.78 -9.98
CA ALA A 106 2.76 4.19 -11.16
C ALA A 106 1.99 3.98 -12.47
N ALA A 107 1.00 3.08 -12.49
CA ALA A 107 0.14 2.85 -13.66
C ALA A 107 -1.04 3.84 -13.75
N PHE A 108 -1.18 4.78 -12.81
CA PHE A 108 -2.24 5.78 -12.84
C PHE A 108 -1.98 6.87 -13.89
N ARG A 109 -3.04 7.59 -14.28
CA ARG A 109 -2.94 8.72 -15.23
C ARG A 109 -1.94 9.79 -14.77
N THR A 110 -1.90 10.06 -13.48
CA THR A 110 -0.79 10.77 -12.85
C THR A 110 -0.06 9.75 -12.02
N GLU A 111 1.16 9.42 -12.44
CA GLU A 111 2.05 8.50 -11.76
C GLU A 111 2.15 8.86 -10.27
N ASP A 112 2.02 7.83 -9.42
CA ASP A 112 2.01 7.89 -7.96
C ASP A 112 2.79 6.67 -7.43
N ALA A 113 4.08 6.58 -7.74
CA ALA A 113 4.84 5.33 -7.66
C ALA A 113 5.10 4.83 -6.23
N MET A 114 5.05 5.68 -5.22
CA MET A 114 5.04 5.26 -3.82
C MET A 114 3.79 4.46 -3.45
N HIS A 115 2.67 4.67 -4.16
CA HIS A 115 1.34 4.25 -3.75
C HIS A 115 1.01 2.84 -4.21
N PHE A 116 0.50 2.02 -3.30
CA PHE A 116 -0.14 0.73 -3.59
C PHE A 116 -1.52 0.67 -2.94
N GLU A 117 -2.51 0.12 -3.66
CA GLU A 117 -3.88 -0.01 -3.14
C GLU A 117 -4.51 -1.36 -3.40
N ALA A 118 -5.34 -1.79 -2.46
CA ALA A 118 -6.12 -3.01 -2.59
C ALA A 118 -7.08 -2.93 -3.77
N SER A 119 -7.09 -3.98 -4.59
CA SER A 119 -8.05 -4.12 -5.69
C SER A 119 -9.49 -4.18 -5.19
N ARG A 120 -10.43 -3.84 -6.07
CA ARG A 120 -11.87 -4.00 -5.81
C ARG A 120 -12.22 -5.45 -5.42
N SER A 121 -11.61 -6.43 -6.08
CA SER A 121 -11.84 -7.86 -5.77
C SER A 121 -11.38 -8.21 -4.35
N LEU A 122 -10.22 -7.70 -3.94
CA LEU A 122 -9.67 -7.92 -2.61
C LEU A 122 -10.53 -7.26 -1.52
N ILE A 123 -10.98 -6.02 -1.77
CA ILE A 123 -11.92 -5.31 -0.88
C ILE A 123 -13.25 -6.08 -0.76
N ALA A 124 -13.79 -6.59 -1.86
CA ALA A 124 -15.04 -7.35 -1.84
C ALA A 124 -14.91 -8.65 -1.02
N GLN A 125 -13.76 -9.34 -1.12
CA GLN A 125 -13.47 -10.51 -0.27
C GLN A 125 -13.45 -10.13 1.21
N TRP A 126 -12.73 -9.06 1.57
CA TRP A 126 -12.62 -8.59 2.95
C TRP A 126 -13.95 -8.13 3.54
N ALA A 127 -14.83 -7.52 2.73
CA ALA A 127 -16.15 -7.08 3.18
C ALA A 127 -16.97 -8.22 3.81
N THR A 128 -16.79 -9.46 3.34
CA THR A 128 -17.46 -10.64 3.94
C THR A 128 -16.96 -10.98 5.35
N GLN A 129 -15.73 -10.58 5.69
CA GLN A 129 -15.05 -10.83 6.96
C GLN A 129 -15.24 -9.70 7.97
N LEU A 130 -15.77 -8.56 7.52
CA LEU A 130 -15.96 -7.33 8.31
C LEU A 130 -17.40 -7.15 8.81
N ARG A 131 -18.21 -8.21 8.76
CA ARG A 131 -19.58 -8.24 9.29
C ARG A 131 -19.60 -8.36 10.81
#